data_AF-A0A2T6KNI1-F1
#
_entry.id   AF-A0A2T6KNI1-F1
#
_cell.length_a   1.000
_cell.length_b   1.000
_cell.length_c   1.000
_cell.angle_alpha   90.00
_cell.angle_beta   90.00
_cell.angle_gamma   90.00
#
_symmetry.space_group_name_H-M   'P 1'
#
loop_
_entity.id
_entity.type
_entity.pdbx_description
1 polymer ?
#
loop_
_entity_poly.entity_id
_entity_poly.type
_entity_poly.pdbx_seq_one_letter_code
_entity_poly.pdbx_strand_id
1 'polypeptide(L)'
;MLGLYADELDVKNQIEVSIPQVLCDPEGIELGVAEVKDTKIPIYIPVSNPDAMYRGYTFIGGQGAGKDTAIKNWIIDGCMNHGMSAIIPDAIVEEGERGMADGIRDSLPADKIIDIDLGNGDWVVPMDLTELIAKLGRTGASRFGDEMIDFMDVGGLARSSRYLREAAKASGGSLYNIKRIIEDENFR
;
A
#
# COMPACT_ATOMS: atom_id res chain seq x y z
N MET A 1 11.34 24.05 -47.19
CA MET A 1 10.45 23.04 -46.59
C MET A 1 10.04 23.37 -45.15
N LEU A 2 10.65 24.36 -44.47
CA LEU A 2 10.33 24.75 -43.08
C LEU A 2 9.15 25.73 -42.91
N GLY A 3 8.72 26.43 -43.98
CA GLY A 3 7.67 27.47 -43.88
C GLY A 3 6.23 26.97 -43.93
N LEU A 4 5.98 25.73 -44.35
CA LEU A 4 4.62 25.19 -44.54
C LEU A 4 3.98 24.69 -43.24
N TYR A 5 4.78 24.43 -42.20
CA TYR A 5 4.33 23.92 -40.90
C TYR A 5 4.48 24.95 -39.77
N ALA A 6 4.91 26.18 -40.09
CA ALA A 6 5.19 27.20 -39.09
C ALA A 6 3.93 27.58 -38.29
N ASP A 7 2.80 27.76 -38.99
CA ASP A 7 1.52 28.08 -38.35
C ASP A 7 1.00 26.91 -37.49
N GLU A 8 1.17 25.66 -37.94
CA GLU A 8 0.76 24.47 -37.20
C GLU A 8 1.62 24.24 -35.94
N LEU A 9 2.92 24.53 -36.01
CA LEU A 9 3.84 24.50 -34.87
C LEU A 9 3.53 25.62 -33.86
N ASP A 10 3.15 26.79 -34.33
CA ASP A 10 2.83 27.94 -33.46
C ASP A 10 1.49 27.74 -32.72
N VAL A 11 0.50 27.14 -33.39
CA VAL A 11 -0.78 26.74 -32.77
C VAL A 11 -0.56 25.67 -31.68
N LYS A 12 0.33 24.69 -31.92
CA LYS A 12 0.67 23.68 -30.92
C LYS A 12 1.23 24.30 -29.64
N ASN A 13 2.10 25.31 -29.76
CA ASN A 13 2.67 26.04 -28.63
C ASN A 13 1.63 26.85 -27.81
N GLN A 14 0.53 27.28 -28.42
CA GLN A 14 -0.52 28.05 -27.73
C GLN A 14 -1.51 27.16 -26.97
N ILE A 15 -1.69 25.90 -27.39
CA ILE A 15 -2.63 24.96 -26.77
C ILE A 15 -1.98 24.20 -25.60
N GLU A 16 -0.67 23.96 -25.64
CA GLU A 16 0.04 23.27 -24.57
C GLU A 16 0.14 24.12 -23.30
N VAL A 17 -0.53 23.66 -22.24
CA VAL A 17 -0.50 24.27 -20.90
C VAL A 17 0.85 23.98 -20.24
N SER A 18 1.45 25.00 -19.62
CA SER A 18 2.69 24.84 -18.86
C SER A 18 2.51 23.91 -17.66
N ILE A 19 3.55 23.14 -17.33
CA ILE A 19 3.58 22.31 -16.13
C ILE A 19 3.62 23.22 -14.89
N PRO A 20 2.78 22.96 -13.88
CA PRO A 20 2.83 23.68 -12.61
C PRO A 20 4.21 23.60 -11.95
N GLN A 21 4.76 24.74 -11.52
CA GLN A 21 6.10 24.81 -10.91
C GLN A 21 6.28 23.90 -9.68
N VAL A 22 5.19 23.64 -8.94
CA VAL A 22 5.19 22.73 -7.78
C VAL A 22 5.54 21.28 -8.15
N LEU A 23 5.40 20.90 -9.42
CA LEU A 23 5.78 19.58 -9.94
C LEU A 23 7.19 19.57 -10.53
N CYS A 24 7.90 20.69 -10.53
CA CYS A 24 9.25 20.83 -11.10
C CYS A 24 10.33 20.98 -10.00
N ASP A 25 9.96 20.77 -8.74
CA ASP A 25 10.85 20.93 -7.59
C ASP A 25 11.71 19.67 -7.37
N PRO A 26 13.06 19.75 -7.56
CA PRO A 26 13.94 18.60 -7.42
C PRO A 26 14.06 18.07 -5.99
N GLU A 27 13.59 18.81 -4.99
CA GLU A 27 13.50 18.32 -3.60
C GLU A 27 12.31 17.37 -3.39
N GLY A 28 11.47 17.17 -4.41
CA GLY A 28 10.38 16.19 -4.40
C GLY A 28 10.83 14.78 -4.80
N ILE A 29 9.88 13.84 -4.82
CA ILE A 29 10.14 12.48 -5.31
C ILE A 29 9.97 12.43 -6.82
N GLU A 30 11.00 12.02 -7.54
CA GLU A 30 10.97 11.95 -9.01
C GLU A 30 9.96 10.90 -9.51
N LEU A 31 9.04 11.34 -10.38
CA LEU A 31 8.08 10.48 -11.07
C LEU A 31 8.51 10.15 -12.50
N GLY A 32 9.30 11.02 -13.13
CA GLY A 32 9.76 10.85 -14.50
C GLY A 32 9.88 12.19 -15.22
N VAL A 33 9.78 12.15 -16.55
CA VAL A 33 10.00 13.31 -17.41
C VAL A 33 8.79 13.55 -18.29
N ALA A 34 8.25 14.76 -18.24
CA ALA A 34 7.24 15.25 -19.19
C ALA A 34 7.92 15.97 -20.35
N GLU A 35 7.33 15.89 -21.54
CA GLU A 35 7.77 16.65 -22.71
C GLU A 35 6.69 17.68 -23.06
N VAL A 36 7.02 18.96 -22.97
CA VAL A 36 6.13 20.08 -23.27
C VAL A 36 6.91 21.07 -24.13
N LYS A 37 6.36 21.44 -25.30
CA LYS A 37 7.01 22.33 -26.27
C LYS A 37 8.43 21.90 -26.61
N ASP A 38 8.59 20.60 -26.88
CA ASP A 38 9.86 19.93 -27.18
C ASP A 38 10.93 20.08 -26.07
N THR A 39 10.51 20.51 -24.87
CA THR A 39 11.35 20.65 -23.69
C THR A 39 11.04 19.51 -22.73
N LYS A 40 12.09 18.77 -22.36
CA LYS A 40 12.01 17.72 -21.35
C LYS A 40 12.10 18.34 -19.96
N ILE A 41 11.08 18.13 -19.15
CA ILE A 41 10.92 18.69 -17.82
C ILE A 41 10.76 17.53 -16.84
N PRO A 42 11.71 17.32 -15.91
CA PRO A 42 11.54 16.36 -14.82
C PRO A 42 10.35 16.73 -13.94
N ILE A 43 9.62 15.71 -13.51
CA ILE A 43 8.39 15.82 -12.73
C ILE A 43 8.57 15.15 -11.39
N TYR A 44 8.15 15.85 -10.34
CA TYR A 44 8.30 15.44 -8.95
C TYR A 44 6.97 15.49 -8.19
N ILE A 45 6.81 14.59 -7.22
CA ILE A 45 5.79 14.71 -6.17
C ILE A 45 6.32 15.65 -5.08
N PRO A 46 5.60 16.72 -4.74
CA PRO A 46 6.02 17.63 -3.69
C PRO A 46 5.90 16.96 -2.31
N VAL A 47 7.03 16.81 -1.62
CA VAL A 47 7.11 16.25 -0.26
C VAL A 47 7.02 17.33 0.83
N SER A 48 7.38 18.58 0.49
CA SER A 48 7.39 19.73 1.39
C SER A 48 6.00 20.23 1.78
N ASN A 49 4.96 19.79 1.06
CA ASN A 49 3.57 20.12 1.33
C ASN A 49 2.80 18.88 1.84
N PRO A 50 2.55 18.78 3.16
CA PRO A 50 1.79 17.69 3.77
C PRO A 50 0.42 17.43 3.12
N ASP A 51 -0.29 18.50 2.72
CA ASP A 51 -1.62 18.38 2.10
C ASP A 51 -1.58 17.78 0.71
N ALA A 52 -0.45 17.90 0.01
CA ALA A 52 -0.23 17.23 -1.26
C ALA A 52 0.22 15.79 -1.02
N MET A 53 1.21 15.60 -0.15
CA MET A 53 1.87 14.31 0.06
C MET A 53 0.98 13.25 0.71
N TYR A 54 0.10 13.64 1.63
CA TYR A 54 -0.77 12.68 2.36
C TYR A 54 -2.04 12.32 1.60
N ARG A 55 -2.12 12.65 0.30
CA ARG A 55 -3.22 12.23 -0.54
C ARG A 55 -3.05 10.78 -0.98
N GLY A 56 -4.17 10.15 -1.33
CA GLY A 56 -4.14 8.88 -2.05
C GLY A 56 -3.66 9.10 -3.48
N TYR A 57 -2.65 8.34 -3.90
CA TYR A 57 -2.18 8.31 -5.27
C TYR A 57 -2.58 6.99 -5.93
N THR A 58 -2.85 7.03 -7.23
CA THR A 58 -3.20 5.85 -8.01
C THR A 58 -2.46 5.88 -9.33
N PHE A 59 -1.72 4.82 -9.63
CA PHE A 59 -0.96 4.67 -10.86
C PHE A 59 -1.79 3.84 -11.84
N ILE A 60 -2.18 4.43 -12.97
CA ILE A 60 -3.09 3.83 -13.96
C ILE A 60 -2.36 3.73 -15.31
N GLY A 61 -2.58 2.63 -16.03
CA GLY A 61 -1.88 2.32 -17.26
C GLY A 61 -2.09 0.86 -17.70
N GLY A 62 -1.74 0.51 -18.93
CA GLY A 62 -1.82 -0.86 -19.45
C GLY A 62 -0.72 -1.78 -18.89
N GLN A 63 -0.85 -3.09 -19.11
CA GLN A 63 0.22 -4.05 -18.79
C GLN A 63 1.52 -3.65 -19.52
N GLY A 64 2.66 -3.70 -18.83
CA GLY A 64 3.95 -3.28 -19.39
C GLY A 64 4.18 -1.77 -19.48
N ALA A 65 3.24 -0.93 -19.04
CA ALA A 65 3.40 0.53 -19.05
C ALA A 65 4.33 1.09 -17.95
N GLY A 66 5.06 0.22 -17.23
CA GLY A 66 6.00 0.64 -16.18
C GLY A 66 5.36 1.09 -14.86
N LYS A 67 4.07 0.79 -14.62
CA LYS A 67 3.37 1.15 -13.37
C LYS A 67 4.09 0.63 -12.13
N ASP A 68 4.48 -0.64 -12.14
CA ASP A 68 5.09 -1.28 -10.98
C ASP A 68 6.46 -0.64 -10.72
N THR A 69 7.25 -0.40 -11.77
CA THR A 69 8.52 0.34 -11.67
C THR A 69 8.33 1.74 -11.10
N ALA A 70 7.32 2.49 -11.54
CA ALA A 70 7.04 3.83 -11.02
C ALA A 70 6.71 3.81 -9.52
N ILE A 71 5.90 2.83 -9.07
CA ILE A 71 5.57 2.65 -7.65
C ILE A 71 6.81 2.27 -6.84
N LYS A 72 7.62 1.33 -7.32
CA LYS A 72 8.87 0.92 -6.66
C LYS A 72 9.81 2.11 -6.49
N ASN A 73 10.05 2.87 -7.55
CA ASN A 73 10.90 4.05 -7.52
C ASN A 73 10.38 5.10 -6.53
N TRP A 74 9.06 5.34 -6.52
CA TRP A 74 8.44 6.28 -5.59
C TRP A 74 8.65 5.88 -4.13
N ILE A 75 8.47 4.60 -3.81
CA ILE A 75 8.65 4.07 -2.44
C ILE A 75 10.14 4.10 -2.05
N ILE A 76 11.02 3.63 -2.93
CA ILE A 76 12.47 3.57 -2.65
C ILE A 76 13.02 4.97 -2.40
N ASP A 77 12.71 5.94 -3.27
CA ASP A 77 13.15 7.33 -3.09
C ASP A 77 12.57 7.93 -1.80
N GLY A 78 11.26 7.73 -1.57
CA GLY A 78 10.59 8.14 -0.34
C GLY A 78 11.27 7.62 0.94
N CYS A 79 11.62 6.33 0.97
CA CYS A 79 12.27 5.70 2.11
C CYS A 79 13.74 6.12 2.28
N MET A 80 14.47 6.30 1.19
CA MET A 80 15.90 6.60 1.23
C MET A 80 16.19 8.08 1.49
N ASN A 81 15.40 8.97 0.90
CA ASN A 81 15.72 10.40 0.83
C ASN A 81 14.73 11.27 1.62
N HIS A 82 13.50 10.80 1.86
CA HIS A 82 12.43 11.63 2.44
C HIS A 82 11.91 11.18 3.80
N GLY A 83 12.58 10.20 4.42
CA GLY A 83 12.22 9.71 5.76
C GLY A 83 10.85 9.03 5.83
N MET A 84 10.38 8.48 4.71
CA MET A 84 9.09 7.78 4.66
C MET A 84 9.21 6.31 5.08
N SER A 85 8.10 5.75 5.55
CA SER A 85 7.93 4.32 5.74
C SER A 85 6.71 3.86 4.93
N ALA A 86 6.82 2.69 4.31
CA ALA A 86 5.75 2.11 3.51
C ALA A 86 5.38 0.72 4.07
N ILE A 87 4.10 0.38 3.99
CA ILE A 87 3.59 -0.97 4.21
C ILE A 87 3.13 -1.48 2.85
N ILE A 88 3.67 -2.61 2.41
CA ILE A 88 3.43 -3.17 1.08
C ILE A 88 2.68 -4.49 1.25
N PRO A 89 1.34 -4.49 1.12
CA PRO A 89 0.59 -5.73 1.04
C PRO A 89 0.81 -6.34 -0.35
N ASP A 90 1.65 -7.35 -0.45
CA ASP A 90 1.88 -8.07 -1.69
C ASP A 90 1.19 -9.45 -1.67
N ALA A 91 0.17 -9.60 -2.51
CA ALA A 91 -0.59 -10.84 -2.65
C ALA A 91 -0.18 -11.64 -3.90
N ILE A 92 0.66 -11.07 -4.78
CA ILE A 92 1.08 -11.70 -6.03
C ILE A 92 2.58 -11.96 -5.93
N VAL A 93 2.93 -13.22 -5.70
CA VAL A 93 4.33 -13.64 -5.63
C VAL A 93 4.88 -13.79 -7.05
N GLU A 94 5.61 -12.78 -7.52
CA GLU A 94 6.55 -12.89 -8.65
C GLU A 94 7.98 -12.83 -8.10
N GLU A 95 8.86 -13.73 -8.52
CA GLU A 95 10.23 -13.81 -7.99
C GLU A 95 11.09 -12.60 -8.41
N GLY A 96 11.90 -12.12 -7.46
CA GLY A 96 12.97 -11.14 -7.70
C GLY A 96 12.45 -9.76 -8.10
N GLU A 97 13.17 -9.07 -9.00
CA GLU A 97 12.85 -7.69 -9.38
C GLU A 97 11.47 -7.49 -10.03
N ARG A 98 10.79 -8.57 -10.42
CA ARG A 98 9.43 -8.50 -10.93
C ARG A 98 8.40 -8.31 -9.80
N GLY A 99 8.59 -8.98 -8.66
CA GLY A 99 7.76 -8.85 -7.47
C GLY A 99 7.77 -7.43 -6.89
N MET A 100 6.63 -6.97 -6.37
CA MET A 100 6.51 -5.63 -5.80
C MET A 100 7.31 -5.54 -4.49
N ALA A 101 7.04 -6.45 -3.56
CA ALA A 101 7.74 -6.48 -2.28
C ALA A 101 9.24 -6.77 -2.45
N ASP A 102 9.60 -7.82 -3.21
CA ASP A 102 11.00 -8.21 -3.45
C ASP A 102 11.83 -7.09 -4.09
N GLY A 103 11.31 -6.46 -5.16
CA GLY A 103 12.03 -5.38 -5.85
C GLY A 103 12.29 -4.15 -4.97
N ILE A 104 11.38 -3.84 -4.04
CA ILE A 104 11.56 -2.75 -3.08
C ILE A 104 12.54 -3.19 -1.99
N ARG A 105 12.35 -4.39 -1.43
CA ARG A 105 13.20 -4.97 -0.38
C ARG A 105 14.66 -4.97 -0.82
N ASP A 106 14.94 -5.50 -2.00
CA ASP A 106 16.30 -5.71 -2.49
C ASP A 106 17.00 -4.39 -2.86
N SER A 107 16.24 -3.30 -3.00
CA SER A 107 16.74 -1.94 -3.24
C SER A 107 16.96 -1.13 -1.96
N LEU A 108 16.55 -1.64 -0.80
CA LEU A 108 16.67 -0.96 0.49
C LEU A 108 17.73 -1.63 1.39
N PRO A 109 18.36 -0.87 2.32
CA PRO A 109 19.23 -1.45 3.33
C PRO A 109 18.49 -2.46 4.21
N ALA A 110 19.08 -3.64 4.44
CA ALA A 110 18.45 -4.73 5.18
C ALA A 110 18.02 -4.36 6.62
N ASP A 111 18.72 -3.42 7.25
CA ASP A 111 18.40 -2.94 8.61
C ASP A 111 17.16 -2.04 8.67
N LYS A 112 16.63 -1.61 7.52
CA LYS A 112 15.42 -0.78 7.40
C LYS A 112 14.17 -1.57 7.01
N ILE A 113 14.26 -2.90 6.95
CA ILE A 113 13.23 -3.76 6.37
C ILE A 113 12.64 -4.67 7.46
N ILE A 114 11.32 -4.75 7.46
CA ILE A 114 10.58 -5.78 8.19
C ILE A 114 9.81 -6.58 7.13
N ASP A 115 10.29 -7.78 6.84
CA ASP A 115 9.67 -8.70 5.89
C ASP A 115 8.80 -9.71 6.66
N ILE A 116 7.52 -9.79 6.29
CA ILE A 116 6.52 -10.64 6.94
C ILE A 116 5.94 -11.57 5.88
N ASP A 117 6.52 -12.76 5.78
CA ASP A 117 6.06 -13.79 4.85
C ASP A 117 4.89 -14.59 5.47
N LEU A 118 3.66 -14.24 5.06
CA LEU A 118 2.45 -14.97 5.47
C LEU A 118 2.30 -16.34 4.79
N GLY A 119 3.11 -16.66 3.78
CA GLY A 119 3.16 -17.95 3.09
C GLY A 119 4.11 -18.95 3.73
N ASN A 120 4.94 -18.54 4.69
CA ASN A 120 5.91 -19.41 5.33
C ASN A 120 5.26 -20.35 6.36
N GLY A 121 5.05 -21.61 5.98
CA GLY A 121 4.44 -22.63 6.84
C GLY A 121 5.30 -23.05 8.05
N ASP A 122 6.62 -22.87 7.99
CA ASP A 122 7.53 -23.18 9.09
C ASP A 122 7.56 -22.06 10.14
N TRP A 123 7.24 -20.83 9.72
CA TRP A 123 7.26 -19.61 10.54
C TRP A 123 5.96 -18.84 10.43
N VAL A 124 4.87 -19.49 10.81
CA VAL A 124 3.53 -18.88 10.77
C VAL A 124 3.50 -17.64 11.66
N VAL A 125 3.31 -16.48 11.03
CA VAL A 125 3.16 -15.21 11.73
C VAL A 125 1.85 -15.25 12.53
N PRO A 126 1.89 -15.07 13.86
CA PRO A 126 0.69 -15.06 14.67
C PRO A 126 -0.13 -13.81 14.33
N MET A 127 -1.15 -13.97 13.49
CA MET A 127 -2.16 -12.94 13.27
C MET A 127 -3.13 -12.98 14.45
N ASP A 128 -2.71 -12.49 15.60
CA ASP A 128 -3.60 -12.25 16.72
C ASP A 128 -3.60 -10.78 17.13
N LEU A 129 -4.76 -10.31 17.56
CA LEU A 129 -4.91 -8.96 18.11
C LEU A 129 -4.89 -9.01 19.64
N THR A 130 -4.31 -10.05 20.24
CA THR A 130 -4.38 -10.31 21.69
C THR A 130 -3.79 -9.13 22.45
N GLU A 131 -2.65 -8.59 22.01
CA GLU A 131 -2.03 -7.41 22.62
C GLU A 131 -2.89 -6.15 22.51
N LEU A 132 -3.50 -5.93 21.34
CA LEU A 132 -4.39 -4.79 21.11
C LEU A 132 -5.63 -4.89 22.01
N ILE A 133 -6.19 -6.09 22.11
CA ILE A 133 -7.38 -6.37 22.91
C ILE A 133 -7.09 -6.25 24.40
N ALA A 134 -5.93 -6.70 24.84
CA ALA A 134 -5.47 -6.48 26.21
C ALA A 134 -5.36 -4.99 26.55
N LYS A 135 -4.82 -4.16 25.64
CA LYS A 135 -4.74 -2.70 25.79
C LYS A 135 -6.11 -2.03 25.83
N LEU A 136 -7.08 -2.54 25.08
CA LEU A 136 -8.47 -2.04 25.07
C LEU A 136 -9.27 -2.46 26.32
N GLY A 137 -8.71 -3.28 27.21
CA GLY A 137 -9.31 -3.67 28.48
C GLY A 137 -10.60 -4.50 28.33
N ARG A 138 -11.50 -4.41 29.31
CA ARG A 138 -12.73 -5.25 29.37
C ARG A 138 -13.62 -5.14 28.12
N THR A 139 -13.55 -4.06 27.37
CA THR A 139 -14.33 -3.83 26.14
C THR A 139 -13.65 -4.33 24.88
N GLY A 140 -12.34 -4.59 24.91
CA GLY A 140 -11.54 -4.96 23.73
C GLY A 140 -12.04 -6.21 23.03
N ALA A 141 -12.30 -7.28 23.80
CA ALA A 141 -12.73 -8.55 23.24
C ALA A 141 -14.13 -8.50 22.60
N SER A 142 -15.03 -7.66 23.15
CA SER A 142 -16.36 -7.47 22.55
C SER A 142 -16.29 -6.66 21.26
N ARG A 143 -15.46 -5.61 21.22
CA ARG A 143 -15.22 -4.81 20.02
C ARG A 143 -14.56 -5.64 18.92
N PHE A 144 -13.56 -6.44 19.25
CA PHE A 144 -12.94 -7.37 18.30
C PHE A 144 -13.94 -8.37 17.74
N GLY A 145 -14.82 -8.93 18.57
CA GLY A 145 -15.90 -9.81 18.11
C GLY A 145 -16.83 -9.13 17.10
N ASP A 146 -17.09 -7.83 17.24
CA ASP A 146 -17.95 -7.06 16.32
C ASP A 146 -17.27 -6.77 14.99
N GLU A 147 -16.00 -6.35 15.02
CA GLU A 147 -15.19 -6.17 13.80
C GLU A 147 -15.05 -7.50 13.03
N MET A 148 -14.93 -8.62 13.73
CA MET A 148 -14.88 -9.95 13.10
C MET A 148 -16.21 -10.36 12.48
N ILE A 149 -17.35 -9.98 13.09
CA ILE A 149 -18.69 -10.22 12.52
C ILE A 149 -18.87 -9.43 11.23
N ASP A 150 -18.43 -8.17 11.23
CA ASP A 150 -18.50 -7.28 10.08
C ASP A 150 -17.57 -7.74 8.96
N PHE A 151 -16.30 -8.04 9.28
CA PHE A 151 -15.31 -8.53 8.33
C PHE A 151 -15.71 -9.85 7.65
N MET A 152 -16.27 -10.78 8.41
CA MET A 152 -16.73 -12.08 7.88
C MET A 152 -18.10 -12.01 7.19
N ASP A 153 -18.72 -10.82 7.14
CA ASP A 153 -20.06 -10.58 6.60
C ASP A 153 -21.12 -11.57 7.15
N VAL A 154 -21.01 -11.91 8.43
CA VAL A 154 -21.98 -12.79 9.12
C VAL A 154 -23.09 -12.00 9.81
N GLY A 155 -23.22 -10.72 9.47
CA GLY A 155 -24.29 -9.84 9.91
C GLY A 155 -25.67 -10.40 9.50
N GLY A 156 -26.52 -10.69 10.48
CA GLY A 156 -27.86 -11.25 10.26
C GLY A 156 -27.99 -12.75 10.55
N LEU A 157 -26.89 -13.50 10.65
CA LEU A 157 -26.88 -14.88 11.13
C LEU A 157 -26.75 -14.90 12.66
N ALA A 158 -27.84 -14.61 13.36
CA ALA A 158 -27.84 -14.39 14.82
C ALA A 158 -27.12 -15.47 15.65
N ARG A 159 -27.17 -16.74 15.22
CA ARG A 159 -26.42 -17.84 15.88
C ARG A 159 -24.91 -17.74 15.62
N SER A 160 -24.51 -17.55 14.37
CA SER A 160 -23.10 -17.45 13.98
C SER A 160 -22.44 -16.23 14.60
N SER A 161 -23.12 -15.08 14.59
CA SER A 161 -22.63 -13.86 15.24
C SER A 161 -22.44 -14.07 16.75
N ARG A 162 -23.40 -14.73 17.42
CA ARG A 162 -23.28 -15.03 18.85
C ARG A 162 -22.10 -15.97 19.14
N TYR A 163 -21.96 -17.05 18.36
CA TYR A 163 -20.85 -18.00 18.54
C TYR A 163 -19.50 -17.34 18.33
N LEU A 164 -19.34 -16.53 17.27
CA LEU A 164 -18.09 -15.85 16.96
C LEU A 164 -17.71 -14.85 18.07
N ARG A 165 -18.70 -14.11 18.62
CA ARG A 165 -18.46 -13.16 19.71
C ARG A 165 -18.03 -13.84 21.00
N GLU A 166 -18.62 -14.98 21.35
CA GLU A 166 -18.21 -15.75 22.54
C GLU A 166 -16.85 -16.43 22.34
N ALA A 167 -16.58 -16.98 21.14
CA ALA A 167 -15.26 -17.52 20.80
C ALA A 167 -14.18 -16.44 20.87
N ALA A 168 -14.45 -15.23 20.38
CA ALA A 168 -13.53 -14.09 20.45
C ALA A 168 -13.24 -13.64 21.90
N LYS A 169 -14.24 -13.68 22.79
CA LYS A 169 -14.05 -13.42 24.22
C LYS A 169 -13.20 -14.50 24.88
N ALA A 170 -13.52 -15.77 24.63
CA ALA A 170 -12.82 -16.91 25.22
C ALA A 170 -11.36 -16.99 24.74
N SER A 171 -11.09 -16.60 23.49
CA SER A 171 -9.74 -16.64 22.91
C SER A 171 -8.87 -15.44 23.29
N GLY A 172 -9.42 -14.41 23.94
CA GLY A 172 -8.73 -13.13 24.11
C GLY A 172 -8.44 -12.41 22.79
N GLY A 173 -9.14 -12.81 21.72
CA GLY A 173 -8.96 -12.36 20.34
C GLY A 173 -7.77 -12.95 19.58
N SER A 174 -7.30 -14.12 20.02
CA SER A 174 -6.45 -14.97 19.20
C SER A 174 -7.26 -15.63 18.09
N LEU A 175 -6.97 -15.30 16.82
CA LEU A 175 -7.60 -15.94 15.65
C LEU A 175 -7.32 -17.44 15.62
N TYR A 176 -6.10 -17.84 15.96
CA TYR A 176 -5.71 -19.24 16.07
C TYR A 176 -6.57 -20.00 17.09
N ASN A 177 -6.76 -19.45 18.29
CA ASN A 177 -7.60 -20.08 19.30
C ASN A 177 -9.09 -20.04 18.94
N ILE A 178 -9.58 -19.00 18.25
CA ILE A 178 -10.95 -18.99 17.72
C ILE A 178 -11.15 -20.16 16.76
N LYS A 179 -10.22 -20.36 15.81
CA LYS A 179 -10.26 -21.49 14.88
C LYS A 179 -10.32 -22.82 15.64
N ARG A 180 -9.47 -23.00 16.66
CA ARG A 180 -9.47 -24.23 17.47
C ARG A 180 -10.77 -24.43 18.26
N ILE A 181 -11.35 -23.37 18.85
CA ILE A 181 -12.66 -23.44 19.52
C ILE A 181 -13.75 -23.92 18.55
N ILE A 182 -13.68 -23.53 17.29
CA ILE A 182 -14.69 -23.88 16.28
C ILE A 182 -14.45 -25.28 15.71
N GLU A 183 -13.21 -25.63 15.37
CA GLU A 183 -12.89 -26.80 14.54
C GLU A 183 -12.28 -27.97 15.33
N ASP A 184 -11.50 -27.70 16.39
CA ASP A 184 -10.77 -28.74 17.15
C ASP A 184 -11.64 -29.28 18.29
N GLU A 185 -12.12 -30.52 18.15
CA GLU A 185 -12.93 -31.18 19.20
C GLU A 185 -12.15 -31.48 20.47
N ASN A 186 -10.83 -31.68 20.38
CA ASN A 186 -9.99 -31.99 21.56
C ASN A 186 -9.60 -30.74 22.35
N PHE A 187 -9.77 -29.55 21.75
CA PHE A 187 -9.49 -28.27 22.40
C PHE A 187 -10.72 -27.68 23.10
N ARG A 188 -11.92 -28.11 22.73
CA ARG A 188 -13.20 -27.74 23.35
C ARG A 188 -13.44 -28.51 24.64
#